data_AF-A0A9D4DZV0-F1
#
_entry.id   AF-A0A9D4DZV0-F1
#
_cell.length_a   1.000
_cell.length_b   1.000
_cell.length_c   1.000
_cell.angle_alpha   90.00
_cell.angle_beta   90.00
_cell.angle_gamma   90.00
#
_symmetry.space_group_name_H-M   'P 1'
#
loop_
_entity.id
_entity.type
_entity.pdbx_description
1 polymer ?
#
loop_
_entity_poly.entity_id
_entity_poly.type
_entity_poly.pdbx_seq_one_letter_code
_entity_poly.pdbx_strand_id
1 'polypeptide(L)'
;MRKQGEKDAEQYSRRNNIKIKGIPDPDPNEPATETATKVIIFFKDKKIAEISMNDFDIVHRIPNTENKNRDIIVKFVSRFTKDQII
;
A
#
# COMPACT_ATOMS: atom_id res chain seq x y z
N MET A 1 -9.75 9.60 29.84
CA MET A 1 -8.83 10.33 28.93
C MET A 1 -7.90 9.37 28.15
N ARG A 2 -8.43 8.37 27.42
CA ARG A 2 -7.60 7.40 26.64
C ARG A 2 -7.64 7.60 25.11
N LYS A 3 -8.60 8.38 24.59
CA LYS A 3 -8.90 8.47 23.14
C LYS A 3 -7.97 9.35 22.29
N GLN A 4 -7.15 10.22 22.89
CA GLN A 4 -6.32 11.16 22.13
C GLN A 4 -4.97 10.52 21.71
N GLY A 5 -4.29 9.83 22.63
CA GLY A 5 -3.00 9.19 22.34
C GLY A 5 -3.07 8.04 21.32
N GLU A 6 -4.20 7.34 21.26
CA GLU A 6 -4.43 6.26 20.28
C GLU A 6 -4.54 6.79 18.85
N LYS A 7 -5.26 7.91 18.66
CA LYS A 7 -5.39 8.56 17.34
C LYS A 7 -4.07 9.10 16.83
N ASP A 8 -3.26 9.66 17.73
CA ASP A 8 -1.95 10.18 17.38
C ASP A 8 -1.02 9.03 16.98
N ALA A 9 -0.94 7.96 17.77
CA ALA A 9 -0.15 6.77 17.43
C ALA A 9 -0.59 6.10 16.11
N GLU A 10 -1.89 6.05 15.84
CA GLU A 10 -2.47 5.54 14.60
C GLU A 10 -2.16 6.42 13.38
N GLN A 11 -2.12 7.74 13.54
CA GLN A 11 -1.65 8.64 12.48
C GLN A 11 -0.14 8.48 12.23
N TYR A 12 0.67 8.37 13.30
CA TYR A 12 2.11 8.16 13.19
C TYR A 12 2.45 6.85 12.47
N SER A 13 1.73 5.76 12.75
CA SER A 13 1.93 4.47 12.08
C SER A 13 1.53 4.48 10.60
N ARG A 14 0.58 5.36 10.21
CA ARG A 14 0.10 5.52 8.83
C ARG A 14 0.90 6.54 8.01
N ARG A 15 1.89 7.22 8.59
CA ARG A 15 2.65 8.28 7.88
C ARG A 15 3.32 7.80 6.61
N ASN A 16 3.72 6.55 6.52
CA ASN A 16 4.34 5.98 5.33
C ASN A 16 3.38 5.11 4.50
N ASN A 17 2.09 5.14 4.81
CA ASN A 17 1.11 4.34 4.09
C ASN A 17 0.49 5.14 2.94
N ILE A 18 0.21 4.44 1.85
CA ILE A 18 -0.70 4.87 0.78
C ILE A 18 -1.74 3.78 0.52
N LYS A 19 -2.85 4.19 -0.09
CA LYS A 19 -3.90 3.27 -0.53
C LYS A 19 -4.05 3.34 -2.03
N ILE A 20 -3.94 2.20 -2.71
CA ILE A 20 -4.07 2.08 -4.16
C ILE A 20 -5.37 1.34 -4.47
N LYS A 21 -6.13 1.86 -5.43
CA LYS A 21 -7.40 1.28 -5.87
C LYS A 21 -7.31 0.80 -7.32
N GLY A 22 -8.14 -0.19 -7.66
CA GLY A 22 -8.37 -0.57 -9.06
C GLY A 22 -7.32 -1.48 -9.68
N ILE A 23 -6.28 -1.90 -8.95
CA ILE A 23 -5.35 -2.94 -9.41
C ILE A 23 -6.10 -4.30 -9.45
N PRO A 24 -6.12 -5.01 -10.59
CA PRO A 24 -6.79 -6.30 -10.72
C PRO A 24 -6.38 -7.31 -9.65
N ASP A 25 -7.35 -8.08 -9.19
CA ASP A 25 -7.22 -9.00 -8.06
C ASP A 25 -7.97 -10.31 -8.36
N PRO A 26 -7.47 -11.11 -9.32
CA PRO A 26 -8.16 -12.30 -9.80
C PRO A 26 -8.12 -13.47 -8.82
N ASP A 27 -7.15 -13.48 -7.89
CA ASP A 27 -6.97 -14.54 -6.91
C ASP A 27 -7.22 -13.99 -5.48
N PRO A 28 -8.26 -14.47 -4.77
CA PRO A 28 -8.49 -14.07 -3.38
C PRO A 28 -7.33 -14.45 -2.44
N ASN A 29 -6.50 -15.42 -2.81
CA ASN A 29 -5.32 -15.87 -2.04
C ASN A 29 -3.99 -15.32 -2.58
N GLU A 30 -4.03 -14.28 -3.42
CA GLU A 30 -2.85 -13.59 -3.95
C GLU A 30 -1.83 -13.31 -2.82
N PRO A 31 -0.58 -13.83 -2.94
CA PRO A 31 0.43 -13.60 -1.92
C PRO A 31 0.92 -12.15 -1.96
N ALA A 32 1.39 -11.64 -0.81
CA ALA A 32 1.90 -10.27 -0.69
C ALA A 32 3.01 -9.94 -1.70
N THR A 33 3.83 -10.92 -2.08
CA THR A 33 4.90 -10.76 -3.09
C THR A 33 4.35 -10.49 -4.49
N GLU A 34 3.24 -11.14 -4.86
CA GLU A 34 2.56 -10.90 -6.13
C GLU A 34 1.85 -9.54 -6.10
N THR A 35 1.17 -9.20 -5.00
CA THR A 35 0.59 -7.87 -4.81
C THR A 35 1.66 -6.77 -4.97
N ALA A 36 2.82 -6.93 -4.32
CA ALA A 36 3.93 -5.99 -4.41
C ALA A 36 4.47 -5.85 -5.85
N THR A 37 4.56 -6.97 -6.58
CA THR A 37 4.95 -6.96 -7.99
C THR A 37 3.96 -6.16 -8.84
N LYS A 38 2.65 -6.36 -8.64
CA LYS A 38 1.60 -5.60 -9.33
C LYS A 38 1.66 -4.11 -9.02
N VAL A 39 1.99 -3.75 -7.77
CA VAL A 39 2.22 -2.36 -7.37
C VAL A 39 3.42 -1.75 -8.10
N ILE A 40 4.56 -2.43 -8.16
CA ILE A 40 5.76 -1.95 -8.89
C ILE A 40 5.43 -1.71 -10.36
N ILE A 41 4.77 -2.67 -11.01
CA ILE A 41 4.34 -2.54 -12.41
C ILE A 41 3.41 -1.34 -12.57
N PHE A 42 2.42 -1.19 -11.70
CA PHE A 42 1.49 -0.05 -11.74
C PHE A 42 2.22 1.30 -11.65
N PHE A 43 3.16 1.45 -10.72
CA PHE A 43 3.94 2.70 -10.58
C PHE A 43 4.80 2.98 -11.81
N LYS A 44 5.44 1.94 -12.36
CA LYS A 44 6.25 2.02 -13.58
C LYS A 44 5.40 2.41 -14.80
N ASP A 45 4.27 1.73 -15.01
CA ASP A 45 3.37 1.97 -16.15
C ASP A 45 2.76 3.37 -16.12
N LYS A 46 2.48 3.88 -14.92
CA LYS A 46 2.00 5.25 -14.71
C LYS A 46 3.11 6.30 -14.72
N LYS A 47 4.37 5.89 -14.85
CA LYS A 47 5.56 6.77 -14.80
C LYS A 47 5.57 7.68 -13.56
N ILE A 48 5.11 7.15 -12.42
CA ILE A 48 5.03 7.90 -11.16
C ILE A 48 6.38 7.88 -10.44
N ALA A 49 6.96 6.69 -10.26
CA ALA A 49 8.26 6.52 -9.60
C ALA A 49 8.87 5.18 -9.99
N GLU A 50 10.21 5.10 -9.92
CA GLU A 50 10.95 3.85 -10.01
C GLU A 50 11.11 3.27 -8.61
N ILE A 51 10.35 2.22 -8.30
CA ILE A 51 10.34 1.57 -6.98
C ILE A 51 10.66 0.08 -7.12
N SER A 52 11.17 -0.49 -6.04
CA SER A 52 11.59 -1.88 -5.94
C SER A 52 10.93 -2.57 -4.74
N MET A 53 11.13 -3.89 -4.62
CA MET A 53 10.65 -4.63 -3.44
C MET A 53 11.25 -4.12 -2.12
N ASN A 54 12.46 -3.55 -2.15
CA ASN A 54 13.15 -3.07 -0.95
C ASN A 54 12.57 -1.74 -0.42
N ASP A 55 11.76 -1.06 -1.23
CA ASP A 55 11.10 0.18 -0.84
C ASP A 55 9.86 -0.07 0.05
N PHE A 56 9.39 -1.32 0.10
CA PHE A 56 8.22 -1.72 0.86
C PHE A 56 8.59 -2.31 2.21
N ASP A 57 7.94 -1.82 3.25
CA ASP A 57 7.88 -2.48 4.56
C ASP A 57 6.77 -3.53 4.55
N ILE A 58 5.56 -3.16 4.10
CA ILE A 58 4.40 -4.05 4.03
C ILE A 58 3.58 -3.73 2.77
N VAL A 59 3.15 -4.78 2.05
CA VAL A 59 2.16 -4.68 0.97
C VAL A 59 1.11 -5.77 1.15
N HIS A 60 -0.17 -5.41 1.18
CA HIS A 60 -1.26 -6.39 1.23
C HIS A 60 -2.58 -5.82 0.70
N ARG A 61 -3.45 -6.72 0.26
CA ARG A 61 -4.85 -6.44 -0.06
C ARG A 61 -5.68 -6.27 1.21
N ILE A 62 -6.55 -5.28 1.22
CA ILE A 62 -7.56 -5.12 2.29
C ILE A 62 -8.71 -6.08 1.98
N PRO A 63 -9.12 -6.94 2.92
CA PRO A 63 -10.32 -7.76 2.75
C PRO A 63 -11.53 -6.88 2.41
N ASN A 64 -12.24 -7.24 1.35
CA ASN A 64 -13.50 -6.58 0.97
C ASN A 64 -14.56 -7.66 0.76
N THR A 65 -15.79 -7.37 1.17
CA THR A 65 -16.96 -8.24 1.00
C THR A 65 -17.63 -8.09 -0.37
N GLU A 66 -17.27 -7.04 -1.13
CA GLU A 66 -17.76 -6.84 -2.49
C GLU A 66 -16.89 -7.59 -3.50
N ASN A 67 -17.49 -8.18 -4.56
CA ASN A 67 -16.80 -8.78 -5.73
C ASN A 67 -16.11 -7.70 -6.59
N LYS A 68 -15.29 -6.86 -5.97
CA LYS A 68 -14.49 -5.80 -6.59
C LYS A 68 -13.03 -6.03 -6.25
N ASN A 69 -12.16 -5.51 -7.12
CA ASN A 69 -10.72 -5.46 -6.85
C ASN A 69 -10.46 -4.91 -5.44
N ARG A 70 -9.84 -5.70 -4.55
CA ARG A 70 -9.52 -5.26 -3.20
C ARG A 70 -8.50 -4.11 -3.24
N ASP A 71 -8.73 -3.08 -2.43
CA ASP A 71 -7.79 -1.97 -2.24
C ASP A 71 -6.45 -2.54 -1.70
N ILE A 72 -5.33 -1.94 -2.09
CA ILE A 72 -4.00 -2.31 -1.59
C ILE A 72 -3.52 -1.25 -0.61
N ILE A 73 -3.02 -1.68 0.54
CA ILE A 73 -2.20 -0.83 1.41
C ILE A 73 -0.73 -1.14 1.14
N VAL A 74 0.01 -0.07 0.86
CA VAL A 74 1.47 -0.08 0.76
C VAL A 74 2.01 0.77 1.88
N LYS A 75 2.92 0.21 2.69
CA LYS A 75 3.74 0.93 3.64
C LYS A 75 5.17 0.98 3.12
N PHE A 76 5.71 2.18 2.97
CA PHE A 76 7.10 2.37 2.56
C PHE A 76 8.05 2.32 3.76
N VAL A 77 9.25 1.78 3.52
CA VAL A 77 10.36 1.83 4.49
C VAL A 77 10.76 3.28 4.75
N SER A 78 10.85 4.08 3.68
CA SER A 78 11.26 5.49 3.75
C SER A 78 10.09 6.43 3.48
N ARG A 79 10.00 7.48 4.32
CA ARG A 79 9.07 8.58 4.07
C ARG A 79 9.43 9.33 2.78
N PHE A 80 10.71 9.46 2.45
CA PHE A 80 11.14 10.11 1.21
C PHE A 80 10.60 9.39 -0.03
N THR A 81 10.59 8.05 -0.03
CA THR A 81 10.02 7.26 -1.13
C THR A 81 8.53 7.53 -1.28
N LYS A 82 7.80 7.59 -0.16
CA LYS A 82 6.38 7.98 -0.18
C LYS A 82 6.20 9.40 -0.74
N ASP A 83 7.00 10.35 -0.31
CA ASP A 83 6.88 11.76 -0.70
C ASP A 83 7.17 11.98 -2.19
N GLN A 84 7.84 11.05 -2.89
CA GLN A 84 8.00 11.10 -4.36
C GLN A 84 6.76 10.65 -5.14
N ILE A 85 5.82 9.98 -4.47
CA ILE A 85 4.63 9.37 -5.10
C ILE A 85 3.42 10.31 -5.06
N ILE A 86 3.41 11.28 -4.14
CA ILE A 86 2.25 12.14 -3.82
C ILE A 86 2.45 13.55 -4.34
#